data_AF-A0ABF7RP49-F1
#
_entry.id   AF-A0ABF7RP49-F1
#
_cell.length_a   1.000
_cell.length_b   1.000
_cell.length_c   1.000
_cell.angle_alpha   90.00
_cell.angle_beta   90.00
_cell.angle_gamma   90.00
#
_symmetry.space_group_name_H-M   'P 1'
#
loop_
_entity.id
_entity.type
_entity.pdbx_description
1 polymer ?
#
loop_
_entity_poly.entity_id
_entity_poly.type
_entity_poly.pdbx_seq_one_letter_code
_entity_poly.pdbx_strand_id
1 'polypeptide(L)'
;MKKLVRDKIPEFAHYATYRKLAPAEIEPALKQKLIEETNEVLAAKTDTNLIEELGDVYEVILAYLKFKNVDQDTFLNQVNKKRALKGGFTKYLEMNWEEK
;
A
#
# COMPACT_ATOMS: atom_id res chain seq x y z
N MET A 1 10.36 -15.61 -8.34
CA MET A 1 9.23 -14.70 -8.02
C MET A 1 9.45 -13.38 -8.75
N LYS A 2 8.40 -12.72 -9.26
CA LYS A 2 8.49 -11.41 -9.93
C LYS A 2 7.67 -10.41 -9.13
N LYS A 3 8.20 -9.21 -8.88
CA LYS A 3 7.51 -8.16 -8.13
C LYS A 3 7.69 -6.80 -8.78
N LEU A 4 6.76 -5.89 -8.51
CA LEU A 4 6.93 -4.47 -8.80
C LEU A 4 8.00 -3.92 -7.83
N VAL A 5 8.87 -3.03 -8.31
CA VAL A 5 9.94 -2.42 -7.50
C VAL A 5 9.98 -0.91 -7.73
N ARG A 6 10.54 -0.16 -6.77
CA ARG A 6 10.81 1.27 -6.95
C ARG A 6 11.79 1.48 -8.12
N ASP A 7 11.67 2.61 -8.78
CA ASP A 7 12.40 2.97 -10.00
C ASP A 7 13.93 2.95 -9.84
N LYS A 8 14.43 3.24 -8.63
CA LYS A 8 15.87 3.22 -8.31
C LYS A 8 16.42 1.85 -7.92
N ILE A 9 15.60 0.81 -7.73
CA ILE A 9 16.10 -0.53 -7.37
C ILE A 9 17.14 -1.11 -8.35
N PRO A 10 17.06 -0.89 -9.68
CA PRO A 10 18.11 -1.30 -10.61
C PRO A 10 19.51 -0.74 -10.31
N GLU A 11 19.61 0.38 -9.60
CA GLU A 11 20.89 0.99 -9.21
C GLU A 11 21.57 0.23 -8.06
N PHE A 12 20.83 -0.59 -7.31
CA PHE A 12 21.34 -1.29 -6.12
C PHE A 12 21.36 -2.82 -6.29
N ALA A 13 20.40 -3.38 -7.02
CA ALA A 13 20.22 -4.83 -7.16
C ALA A 13 20.70 -5.35 -8.53
N HIS A 14 21.98 -5.15 -8.85
CA HIS A 14 22.59 -5.53 -10.14
C HIS A 14 22.52 -7.02 -10.49
N TYR A 15 22.20 -7.88 -9.52
CA TYR A 15 22.01 -9.32 -9.71
C TYR A 15 20.65 -9.68 -10.34
N ALA A 16 19.73 -8.71 -10.48
CA ALA A 16 18.39 -8.93 -11.02
C ALA A 16 18.25 -8.39 -12.46
N THR A 17 17.24 -8.90 -13.17
CA THR A 17 16.84 -8.38 -14.49
C THR A 17 15.54 -7.59 -14.37
N TYR A 18 15.40 -6.56 -15.21
CA TYR A 18 14.29 -5.62 -15.15
C TYR A 18 13.60 -5.50 -16.51
N ARG A 19 12.29 -5.30 -16.48
CA ARG A 19 11.48 -4.91 -17.63
C ARG A 19 10.42 -3.92 -17.20
N LYS A 20 9.95 -3.10 -18.14
CA LYS A 20 8.74 -2.29 -17.91
C LYS A 20 7.49 -3.18 -18.02
N LEU A 21 6.51 -2.92 -17.18
CA LEU A 21 5.20 -3.56 -17.25
C LEU A 21 4.39 -2.96 -18.40
N ALA A 22 3.66 -3.80 -19.13
CA ALA A 22 2.65 -3.33 -20.07
C ALA A 22 1.44 -2.75 -19.29
N PRO A 23 0.64 -1.84 -19.88
CA PRO A 23 -0.49 -1.21 -19.18
C PRO A 23 -1.45 -2.20 -18.50
N ALA A 24 -1.75 -3.34 -19.13
CA ALA A 24 -2.61 -4.39 -18.58
C ALA A 24 -2.02 -5.11 -17.35
N GLU A 25 -0.71 -5.02 -17.15
CA GLU A 25 0.00 -5.67 -16.04
C GLU A 25 0.17 -4.75 -14.81
N ILE A 26 0.01 -3.42 -14.97
CA ILE A 26 0.29 -2.44 -13.92
C ILE A 26 -0.65 -2.60 -12.73
N GLU A 27 -1.96 -2.65 -12.97
CA GLU A 27 -2.93 -2.74 -11.88
C GLU A 27 -2.82 -4.05 -11.08
N PRO A 28 -2.73 -5.24 -11.72
CA PRO A 28 -2.43 -6.47 -10.99
C PRO A 28 -1.14 -6.38 -10.17
N ALA A 29 -0.08 -5.80 -10.72
CA ALA A 29 1.19 -5.65 -10.01
C ALA A 29 1.10 -4.72 -8.81
N LEU A 30 0.37 -3.60 -8.91
CA LEU A 30 0.13 -2.68 -7.79
C LEU A 30 -0.67 -3.35 -6.66
N LYS A 31 -1.70 -4.15 -7.00
CA LYS A 31 -2.47 -4.92 -6.01
C LYS A 31 -1.59 -5.95 -5.29
N GLN A 32 -0.77 -6.67 -6.05
CA GLN A 32 0.17 -7.64 -5.46
C GLN A 32 1.21 -6.95 -4.59
N LYS A 33 1.73 -5.79 -5.01
CA LYS A 33 2.67 -5.00 -4.22
C LYS A 33 2.04 -4.52 -2.91
N LEU A 34 0.78 -4.07 -2.91
CA LEU A 34 0.08 -3.69 -1.68
C LEU A 34 -0.06 -4.85 -0.68
N ILE A 35 -0.29 -6.07 -1.18
CA ILE A 35 -0.33 -7.29 -0.35
C ILE A 35 1.06 -7.61 0.20
N GLU A 36 2.11 -7.51 -0.63
CA GLU A 36 3.52 -7.69 -0.23
C GLU A 36 3.87 -6.77 0.94
N GLU A 37 3.71 -5.45 0.78
CA GLU A 37 4.09 -4.48 1.82
C GLU A 37 3.26 -4.65 3.10
N THR A 38 1.97 -4.97 2.99
CA THR A 38 1.12 -5.21 4.17
C THR A 38 1.57 -6.48 4.92
N ASN A 39 2.02 -7.52 4.21
CA ASN A 39 2.59 -8.70 4.86
C ASN A 39 3.93 -8.39 5.53
N GLU A 40 4.73 -7.48 4.97
CA GLU A 40 5.97 -7.00 5.58
C GLU A 40 5.67 -6.20 6.87
N VAL A 41 4.64 -5.33 6.86
CA VAL A 41 4.11 -4.68 8.09
C VAL A 41 3.74 -5.70 9.17
N LEU A 42 3.08 -6.81 8.81
CA LEU A 42 2.72 -7.87 9.75
C LEU A 42 3.93 -8.66 10.27
N ALA A 43 4.98 -8.77 9.46
CA ALA A 43 6.21 -9.49 9.79
C ALA A 43 7.23 -8.63 10.55
N ALA A 44 7.00 -7.31 10.65
CA ALA A 44 7.92 -6.38 11.26
C ALA A 44 8.20 -6.73 12.73
N LYS A 45 9.49 -6.80 13.09
CA LYS A 45 9.95 -7.24 14.43
C LYS A 45 10.36 -6.09 15.35
N THR A 46 10.52 -4.89 14.81
CA THR A 46 10.95 -3.70 15.53
C THR A 46 10.14 -2.49 15.06
N ASP A 47 10.00 -1.47 15.91
CA ASP A 47 9.29 -0.24 15.55
C ASP A 47 9.93 0.46 14.34
N THR A 48 11.26 0.46 14.26
CA THR A 48 11.97 1.03 13.10
C THR A 48 11.57 0.34 11.81
N ASN A 49 11.57 -1.00 11.81
CA ASN A 49 11.17 -1.76 10.63
C ASN A 49 9.67 -1.57 10.34
N LEU A 50 8.81 -1.58 11.35
CA LEU A 50 7.38 -1.29 11.18
C LEU A 50 7.12 0.06 10.50
N ILE A 51 7.83 1.11 10.91
CA ILE A 51 7.70 2.46 10.32
C ILE A 51 8.15 2.45 8.85
N GLU A 52 9.22 1.72 8.53
CA GLU A 52 9.71 1.54 7.15
C GLU A 52 8.64 0.88 6.27
N GLU A 53 8.11 -0.27 6.69
CA GLU A 53 7.09 -1.01 5.92
C GLU A 53 5.76 -0.23 5.80
N LEU A 54 5.36 0.52 6.82
CA LEU A 54 4.21 1.44 6.73
C LEU A 54 4.44 2.55 5.70
N GLY A 55 5.69 3.02 5.57
CA GLY A 55 6.11 3.95 4.54
C GLY A 55 6.02 3.36 3.13
N ASP A 56 6.38 2.08 2.96
CA ASP A 56 6.24 1.38 1.69
C ASP A 56 4.77 1.14 1.31
N VAL A 57 3.91 0.76 2.26
CA VAL A 57 2.44 0.72 2.03
C VAL A 57 1.92 2.07 1.56
N TYR A 58 2.36 3.16 2.19
CA TYR A 58 1.96 4.51 1.80
C TYR A 58 2.41 4.88 0.38
N GLU A 59 3.63 4.55 -0.01
CA GLU A 59 4.12 4.76 -1.39
C GLU A 59 3.26 4.00 -2.40
N VAL A 60 2.90 2.75 -2.12
CA VAL A 60 2.06 1.95 -3.01
C VAL A 60 0.69 2.60 -3.18
N ILE A 61 0.09 3.15 -2.11
CA ILE A 61 -1.17 3.91 -2.19
C ILE A 61 -1.01 5.12 -3.12
N LEU A 62 0.05 5.92 -2.96
CA LEU A 62 0.30 7.09 -3.82
C LEU A 62 0.48 6.68 -5.30
N ALA A 63 1.24 5.62 -5.56
CA ALA A 63 1.41 5.07 -6.89
C ALA A 63 0.07 4.61 -7.50
N TYR A 64 -0.80 3.99 -6.70
CA TYR A 64 -2.12 3.55 -7.13
C TYR A 64 -3.05 4.72 -7.46
N LEU A 65 -3.06 5.77 -6.63
CA LEU A 65 -3.83 6.99 -6.89
C LEU A 65 -3.39 7.63 -8.20
N LYS A 66 -2.07 7.76 -8.40
CA LYS A 66 -1.49 8.27 -9.65
C LYS A 66 -1.88 7.43 -10.86
N PHE A 67 -1.81 6.09 -10.75
CA PHE A 67 -2.22 5.18 -11.83
C PHE A 67 -3.71 5.33 -12.19
N LYS A 68 -4.57 5.62 -11.21
CA LYS A 68 -6.00 5.86 -11.41
C LYS A 68 -6.34 7.32 -11.76
N ASN A 69 -5.35 8.20 -11.91
CA ASN A 69 -5.54 9.64 -12.09
C ASN A 69 -6.44 10.26 -11.01
N VAL A 70 -6.31 9.79 -9.77
CA VAL A 70 -6.98 10.37 -8.60
C VAL A 70 -5.99 11.30 -7.91
N ASP A 71 -6.32 12.58 -7.84
CA ASP A 71 -5.53 13.53 -7.09
C ASP A 71 -5.66 13.28 -5.58
N GLN A 72 -4.62 13.68 -4.84
CA GLN A 72 -4.51 13.41 -3.42
C GLN A 72 -5.59 14.13 -2.60
N ASP A 73 -6.01 15.34 -3.00
CA ASP A 73 -7.05 16.10 -2.30
C ASP A 73 -8.41 15.42 -2.39
N THR A 74 -8.77 14.93 -3.58
CA THR A 74 -9.98 14.12 -3.80
C THR A 74 -9.97 12.87 -2.94
N PHE A 75 -8.83 12.16 -2.86
CA PHE A 75 -8.69 10.99 -1.99
C PHE A 75 -8.85 11.35 -0.50
N LEU A 76 -8.15 12.39 -0.03
CA LEU A 76 -8.21 12.82 1.37
C LEU A 76 -9.61 13.34 1.75
N ASN A 77 -10.32 13.98 0.82
CA ASN A 77 -11.72 14.36 1.01
C ASN A 77 -12.61 13.13 1.24
N GLN A 78 -12.42 12.04 0.50
CA GLN A 78 -13.15 10.79 0.73
C GLN A 78 -12.81 10.16 2.09
N VAL A 79 -11.52 10.15 2.46
CA VAL A 79 -11.07 9.68 3.78
C VAL A 79 -11.72 10.49 4.90
N ASN A 80 -11.74 11.82 4.79
CA ASN A 80 -12.32 12.72 5.78
C ASN A 80 -13.84 12.57 5.89
N LYS A 81 -14.56 12.44 4.76
CA LYS A 81 -16.00 12.14 4.77
C LYS A 81 -16.32 10.85 5.51
N LYS A 82 -15.55 9.78 5.24
CA LYS A 82 -15.72 8.49 5.93
C LYS A 82 -15.39 8.60 7.43
N ARG A 83 -14.34 9.33 7.79
CA ARG A 83 -13.95 9.59 9.18
C ARG A 83 -15.00 10.40 9.93
N ALA A 84 -15.59 11.42 9.32
CA ALA A 84 -16.67 12.20 9.92
C ALA A 84 -17.94 11.35 10.14
N LEU A 85 -18.26 10.46 9.19
CA LEU A 85 -19.44 9.60 9.27
C LEU A 85 -19.28 8.42 10.24
N LYS A 86 -18.11 7.76 10.25
CA LYS A 86 -17.88 6.48 10.95
C LYS A 86 -16.89 6.56 12.11
N GLY A 87 -16.27 7.71 12.34
CA GLY A 87 -15.12 7.84 13.24
C GLY A 87 -13.83 7.30 12.63
N GLY A 88 -12.76 7.34 13.42
CA GLY A 88 -11.49 6.68 13.13
C GLY A 88 -11.24 5.50 14.07
N PHE A 89 -10.07 4.89 13.96
CA PHE A 89 -9.67 3.76 14.81
C PHE A 89 -9.14 4.19 16.19
N THR A 90 -9.46 5.40 16.66
CA THR A 90 -8.89 5.98 17.90
C THR A 90 -9.37 5.32 19.19
N LYS A 91 -10.49 4.58 19.12
CA LYS A 91 -11.04 3.83 20.26
C LYS A 91 -10.57 2.36 20.28
N TYR A 92 -9.87 1.89 19.24
CA TYR A 92 -9.38 0.51 19.11
C TYR A 92 -10.44 -0.55 19.46
N LEU A 93 -11.65 -0.40 18.89
CA LEU A 93 -12.76 -1.30 19.17
C LEU A 93 -12.71 -2.52 18.24
N GLU A 94 -12.81 -3.71 18.83
CA GLU A 94 -13.09 -4.96 18.13
C GLU A 94 -14.60 -5.26 18.24
N MET A 95 -15.22 -5.72 17.15
CA MET A 95 -16.64 -6.07 17.12
C MET A 95 -16.79 -7.58 17.07
N ASN A 96 -17.47 -8.15 18.06
CA ASN A 96 -17.88 -9.55 18.08
C ASN A 96 -19.40 -9.61 17.88
N TRP A 97 -19.85 -10.39 16.90
CA TRP A 97 -21.28 -10.67 16.70
C TRP A 97 -21.47 -12.17 16.43
N GLU A 98 -22.52 -12.74 17.01
CA GLU A 98 -23.02 -14.06 16.62
C GLU A 98 -24.18 -13.82 15.63
N GLU A 99 -24.12 -14.45 14.46
CA GLU A 99 -25.29 -14.49 13.57
C GLU A 99 -26.43 -15.19 14.31
N LYS A 100 -27.58 -14.52 14.40
CA LYS A 100 -28.83 -15.16 14.86
C LYS A 100 -29.43 -16.01 13.75
#